data_AF-A0A927C4S1-F1
#
_entry.id   AF-A0A927C4S1-F1
#
_cell.length_a   1.000
_cell.length_b   1.000
_cell.length_c   1.000
_cell.angle_alpha   90.00
_cell.angle_beta   90.00
_cell.angle_gamma   90.00
#
_symmetry.space_group_name_H-M   'P 1'
#
loop_
_entity.id
_entity.type
_entity.pdbx_description
1 polymer ?
#
loop_
_entity_poly.entity_id
_entity_poly.type
_entity_poly.pdbx_seq_one_letter_code
_entity_poly.pdbx_strand_id
1 'polypeptide(L)'
;MSSIFVIQNQDGHYLSKQQEWVDGRDRRILFRTAHRDEAVNIVFEHSSKDIYLRAQPLLCDMDDSGQPTVEAGPEILKPLAENQELLTAENEQHADDDVQSLPDDEISP
;
A
#
# COMPACT_ATOMS: atom_id res chain seq x y z
N MET A 1 -3.95 21.23 -19.85
CA MET A 1 -3.89 21.04 -18.39
C MET A 1 -4.33 19.62 -18.13
N SER A 2 -3.44 18.81 -17.58
CA SER A 2 -3.73 17.40 -17.29
C SER A 2 -3.92 17.29 -15.79
N SER A 3 -5.13 16.94 -15.38
CA SER A 3 -5.46 16.75 -13.97
C SER A 3 -5.18 15.30 -13.56
N ILE A 4 -4.69 15.12 -12.34
CA ILE A 4 -4.32 13.83 -11.76
C ILE A 4 -4.96 13.67 -10.38
N PHE A 5 -5.22 12.43 -10.01
CA PHE A 5 -5.65 12.06 -8.68
C PHE A 5 -4.46 11.75 -7.80
N VAL A 6 -4.43 12.40 -6.64
CA VAL A 6 -3.64 12.01 -5.47
C VAL A 6 -4.59 11.52 -4.38
N ILE A 7 -4.07 10.96 -3.30
CA ILE A 7 -4.88 10.49 -2.18
C ILE A 7 -4.48 11.27 -0.94
N GLN A 8 -5.46 11.83 -0.25
CA GLN A 8 -5.27 12.59 0.98
C GLN A 8 -6.11 11.99 2.12
N ASN A 9 -5.55 11.95 3.32
CA ASN A 9 -6.27 11.53 4.53
C ASN A 9 -6.95 12.72 5.26
N GLN A 10 -7.64 12.43 6.36
CA GLN A 10 -8.32 13.44 7.18
C GLN A 10 -7.40 14.47 7.84
N ASP A 11 -6.11 14.15 8.00
CA ASP A 11 -5.11 15.02 8.62
C ASP A 11 -4.42 15.93 7.60
N GLY A 12 -4.78 15.82 6.31
CA GLY A 12 -4.15 16.57 5.23
C GLY A 12 -2.85 15.94 4.71
N HIS A 13 -2.50 14.74 5.15
CA HIS A 13 -1.36 13.99 4.64
C HIS A 13 -1.69 13.28 3.33
N TYR A 14 -0.67 13.05 2.51
CA TYR A 14 -0.79 12.44 1.20
C TYR A 14 -0.20 11.04 1.17
N LEU A 15 -0.72 10.18 0.30
CA LEU A 15 -0.18 8.84 0.11
C LEU A 15 1.03 8.87 -0.84
N SER A 16 2.13 8.22 -0.45
CA SER A 16 3.31 8.02 -1.27
C SER A 16 3.14 6.81 -2.22
N LYS A 17 4.03 6.68 -3.21
CA LYS A 17 4.11 5.50 -4.08
C LYS A 17 4.44 4.22 -3.30
N GLN A 18 5.08 4.35 -2.15
CA GLN A 18 5.40 3.26 -1.22
C GLN A 18 4.24 2.92 -0.28
N GLN A 19 3.05 3.49 -0.49
CA GLN A 19 1.87 3.29 0.37
C GLN A 19 2.04 3.83 1.80
N GLU A 20 2.90 4.84 1.99
CA GLU A 20 3.12 5.51 3.27
C GLU A 20 2.50 6.91 3.29
N TRP A 21 2.04 7.37 4.46
CA TRP A 21 1.54 8.74 4.63
C TRP A 21 2.70 9.73 4.75
N VAL A 22 2.66 10.80 3.97
CA VAL A 22 3.68 11.86 3.91
C VAL A 22 3.06 13.26 3.96
N ASP A 23 3.85 14.27 4.31
CA ASP A 23 3.41 15.67 4.40
C ASP A 23 3.09 16.30 3.02
N GLY A 24 3.55 15.72 1.92
CA GLY A 24 3.33 16.24 0.57
C GLY A 24 4.27 17.36 0.13
N ARG A 25 5.33 17.65 0.91
CA ARG A 25 6.38 18.62 0.50
C ARG A 25 7.17 18.09 -0.70
N ASP A 26 7.50 16.81 -0.69
CA ASP A 26 8.07 16.14 -1.87
C ASP A 26 6.95 15.59 -2.76
N ARG A 27 6.63 16.33 -3.81
CA ARG A 27 5.58 15.98 -4.78
C ARG A 27 5.95 14.76 -5.64
N ARG A 28 7.23 14.43 -5.76
CA ARG A 28 7.72 13.37 -6.66
C ARG A 28 7.43 11.97 -6.12
N ILE A 29 7.31 11.86 -4.79
CA ILE A 29 7.04 10.59 -4.11
C ILE A 29 5.55 10.31 -3.98
N LEU A 30 4.67 11.26 -4.29
CA LEU A 30 3.23 11.07 -4.18
C LEU A 30 2.70 10.01 -5.15
N PHE A 31 1.74 9.23 -4.67
CA PHE A 31 0.90 8.40 -5.51
C PHE A 31 0.13 9.31 -6.47
N ARG A 32 0.10 8.92 -7.75
CA ARG A 32 -0.58 9.65 -8.81
C ARG A 32 -1.21 8.69 -9.80
N THR A 33 -2.43 9.00 -10.21
CA THR A 33 -3.10 8.31 -11.32
C THR A 33 -3.96 9.28 -12.11
N ALA A 34 -4.15 9.03 -13.40
CA ALA A 34 -5.11 9.78 -14.22
C ALA A 34 -6.56 9.28 -13.99
N HIS A 35 -6.72 8.11 -13.37
CA HIS A 35 -7.97 7.37 -13.32
C HIS A 35 -8.57 7.40 -11.91
N ARG A 36 -9.81 7.88 -11.80
CA ARG A 36 -10.48 8.02 -10.51
C ARG A 36 -10.72 6.67 -9.83
N ASP A 37 -11.09 5.67 -10.61
CA ASP A 37 -11.37 4.30 -10.17
C ASP A 37 -10.14 3.64 -9.53
N GLU A 38 -8.94 3.84 -10.11
CA GLU A 38 -7.69 3.40 -9.48
C GLU A 38 -7.48 4.05 -8.11
N ALA A 39 -7.67 5.38 -8.01
CA ALA A 39 -7.52 6.09 -6.75
C ALA A 39 -8.56 5.63 -5.70
N VAL A 40 -9.80 5.36 -6.13
CA VAL A 40 -10.86 4.81 -5.26
C VAL A 40 -10.48 3.40 -4.78
N ASN A 41 -9.90 2.56 -5.63
CA ASN A 41 -9.48 1.22 -5.27
C ASN A 41 -8.39 1.24 -4.19
N ILE A 42 -7.42 2.15 -4.29
CA ILE A 42 -6.38 2.33 -3.26
C ILE A 42 -6.98 2.83 -1.94
N VAL A 43 -7.90 3.79 -1.99
CA VAL A 43 -8.61 4.27 -0.79
C VAL A 43 -9.37 3.13 -0.13
N PHE A 44 -10.05 2.29 -0.90
CA PHE A 44 -10.75 1.11 -0.39
C PHE A 44 -9.78 0.13 0.30
N GLU A 45 -8.66 -0.19 -0.35
CA GLU A 45 -7.64 -1.09 0.22
C GLU A 45 -7.13 -0.58 1.56
N HIS A 46 -6.75 0.70 1.66
CA HIS A 46 -6.29 1.31 2.91
C HIS A 46 -7.38 1.34 3.99
N SER A 47 -8.59 1.75 3.62
CA SER A 47 -9.72 1.84 4.56
C SER A 47 -10.18 0.46 5.06
N SER A 48 -9.92 -0.60 4.30
CA SER A 48 -10.21 -1.98 4.73
C SER A 48 -9.24 -2.46 5.82
N LYS A 49 -8.01 -1.93 5.84
CA LYS A 49 -6.97 -2.25 6.84
C LYS A 49 -7.11 -1.40 8.10
N ASP A 50 -7.52 -0.13 7.92
CA ASP A 50 -7.79 0.80 9.01
C ASP A 50 -9.16 1.46 8.83
N ILE A 51 -10.14 1.00 9.62
CA ILE A 51 -11.53 1.49 9.57
C ILE A 51 -11.71 2.90 10.13
N TYR A 52 -10.69 3.48 10.78
CA TYR A 52 -10.71 4.87 11.26
C TYR A 52 -10.13 5.85 10.25
N LEU A 53 -9.37 5.36 9.28
CA LEU A 53 -8.86 6.16 8.17
C LEU A 53 -10.01 6.74 7.34
N ARG A 54 -9.91 8.01 6.99
CA ARG A 54 -10.86 8.72 6.13
C ARG A 54 -10.09 9.35 4.97
N ALA A 55 -9.52 8.49 4.14
CA ALA A 55 -8.84 8.90 2.92
C ALA A 55 -9.82 9.17 1.77
N GLN A 56 -9.45 10.08 0.88
CA GLN A 56 -10.23 10.42 -0.30
C GLN A 56 -9.32 10.69 -1.52
N PRO A 57 -9.79 10.34 -2.73
CA PRO A 57 -9.13 10.80 -3.96
C PRO A 57 -9.32 12.31 -4.11
N LEU A 58 -8.21 13.03 -4.25
CA LEU A 58 -8.18 14.46 -4.53
C LEU A 58 -7.73 14.69 -5.97
N LEU A 59 -8.56 15.36 -6.77
CA LEU A 59 -8.20 15.81 -8.10
C LEU A 59 -7.37 17.09 -8.00
N CYS A 60 -6.20 17.12 -8.62
CA CYS A 60 -5.34 18.30 -8.67
C CYS A 60 -4.72 18.45 -10.06
N ASP A 61 -4.38 19.69 -10.42
CA ASP A 61 -3.69 19.98 -11.67
C ASP A 61 -2.18 19.77 -11.53
N MET A 62 -1.52 19.47 -12.65
CA MET A 62 -0.07 19.42 -12.71
C MET A 62 0.54 20.79 -13.03
N ASP A 63 1.68 21.09 -12.41
CA ASP A 63 2.51 22.24 -12.77
C ASP A 63 3.28 22.03 -14.09
N ASP A 64 4.00 23.06 -14.54
CA ASP A 64 4.82 23.02 -15.76
C ASP A 64 5.96 21.98 -15.69
N SER A 65 6.28 21.49 -14.48
CA SER A 65 7.26 20.43 -14.21
C SER A 65 6.62 19.04 -14.09
N GLY A 66 5.32 18.91 -14.36
CA GLY A 66 4.57 17.66 -14.29
C GLY A 66 4.36 17.14 -12.86
N GLN A 67 4.43 18.00 -11.85
CA GLN A 67 4.18 17.64 -10.45
C GLN A 67 2.76 18.04 -10.02
N PRO A 68 2.11 17.26 -9.14
CA PRO A 68 0.81 17.64 -8.58
C PRO A 68 0.89 18.98 -7.85
N THR A 69 -0.05 19.86 -8.14
CA THR A 69 -0.22 21.14 -7.44
C THR A 69 -1.01 20.88 -6.17
N VAL A 70 -0.30 20.53 -5.09
CA VAL A 70 -0.85 20.28 -3.76
C VAL A 70 -0.20 21.18 -2.72
N GLU A 71 -0.97 21.53 -1.69
CA GLU A 71 -0.49 22.21 -0.49
C GLU A 71 0.14 21.20 0.44
N ALA A 72 1.29 21.53 1.04
CA ALA A 72 1.91 20.65 2.02
C ALA A 72 1.02 20.59 3.27
N GLY A 73 0.74 19.37 3.73
CA GLY A 73 0.06 19.10 4.98
C GLY A 73 0.95 19.36 6.20
N PRO A 74 0.42 19.08 7.40
CA PRO A 74 1.18 19.13 8.64
C PRO A 74 2.41 18.23 8.62
N GLU A 75 3.39 18.55 9.45
CA GLU A 75 4.60 17.73 9.56
C GLU A 75 4.29 16.42 10.29
N ILE A 76 4.55 15.30 9.62
CA ILE A 76 4.46 13.99 10.25
C ILE A 76 5.73 13.79 11.06
N LEU A 77 5.60 13.83 12.39
CA LEU A 77 6.64 13.37 13.29
C LEU A 77 6.80 11.87 13.10
N LYS A 78 7.75 11.47 12.25
CA LYS A 78 8.14 10.07 12.17
C LYS A 78 8.67 9.67 13.55
N PRO A 79 8.12 8.63 14.19
CA PRO A 79 8.78 8.03 15.34
C PRO A 79 10.23 7.72 14.95
N LEU A 80 11.18 7.95 15.86
CA LEU A 80 12.57 7.54 15.67
C LEU A 80 12.59 6.00 15.58
N ALA A 81 12.36 5.44 14.39
CA ALA A 81 12.31 4.01 14.20
C ALA A 81 13.75 3.47 14.19
N GLU A 82 14.15 2.85 15.30
CA GLU A 82 15.28 1.92 15.34
C GLU A 82 15.04 0.79 14.33
N ASN A 83 16.01 0.58 13.45
CA ASN A 83 16.14 -0.48 12.44
C ASN A 83 15.21 -1.70 12.61
N GLN A 84 14.11 -1.75 11.85
CA GLN A 84 13.35 -2.99 11.61
C GLN A 84 13.76 -3.60 10.27
N GLU A 85 15.03 -4.03 10.18
CA GLU A 85 15.49 -5.00 9.18
C GLU A 85 15.60 -6.37 9.85
N LEU A 86 14.47 -7.02 10.16
CA LEU A 86 14.38 -8.46 10.46
C LEU A 86 12.90 -8.79 10.64
N LEU A 87 12.45 -9.93 10.10
CA LEU A 87 11.04 -10.36 9.94
C LEU A 87 10.40 -9.73 8.67
N THR A 88 10.52 -10.30 7.47
CA THR A 88 10.06 -11.63 7.09
C THR A 88 10.74 -12.07 5.79
N ALA A 89 11.88 -12.75 5.92
CA ALA A 89 12.37 -13.67 4.89
C ALA A 89 12.30 -15.06 5.53
N GLU A 90 11.17 -15.75 5.37
CA GLU A 90 10.97 -17.19 5.65
C GLU A 90 9.50 -17.55 5.37
N ASN A 91 9.15 -17.75 4.10
CA ASN A 91 8.09 -18.71 3.75
C ASN A 91 8.27 -19.26 2.34
N GLU A 92 9.44 -19.85 2.07
CA GLU A 92 9.64 -20.81 0.99
C GLU A 92 10.54 -21.93 1.50
N GLN A 93 9.94 -23.04 1.92
CA GLN A 93 10.43 -24.42 1.77
C GLN A 93 9.41 -25.37 2.44
N HIS A 94 8.60 -26.05 1.62
CA HIS A 94 8.79 -27.45 1.24
C HIS A 94 8.36 -28.43 2.35
N ALA A 95 7.20 -29.06 2.16
CA ALA A 95 6.84 -30.32 2.79
C ALA A 95 6.18 -31.19 1.70
N ASP A 96 7.03 -31.72 0.82
CA ASP A 96 6.78 -32.96 0.11
C ASP A 96 7.41 -34.05 1.00
N ASP A 97 6.59 -34.85 1.67
CA ASP A 97 7.03 -36.04 2.40
C ASP A 97 5.89 -37.07 2.36
N ASP A 98 5.98 -37.94 1.35
CA ASP A 98 5.80 -39.39 1.43
C ASP A 98 4.77 -39.93 2.44
N VAL A 99 3.53 -40.13 1.97
CA VAL A 99 2.64 -41.15 2.57
C VAL A 99 3.07 -42.51 2.02
N GLN A 100 3.88 -43.21 2.82
CA GLN A 100 4.29 -44.58 2.60
C GLN A 100 3.09 -45.53 2.45
N SER A 101 3.20 -46.37 1.42
CA SER A 101 2.42 -47.54 1.07
C SER A 101 1.92 -48.38 2.26
N LEU A 102 0.60 -48.59 2.33
CA LEU A 102 -0.01 -49.72 3.03
C LEU A 102 0.19 -51.00 2.18
N PRO A 103 0.63 -52.14 2.75
CA PRO A 103 0.67 -53.39 2.01
C PRO A 103 -0.74 -53.97 1.85
N ASP A 104 -1.11 -54.30 0.61
CA ASP A 104 -2.17 -55.24 0.29
C ASP A 104 -1.73 -56.63 0.78
N ASP A 105 -2.36 -57.12 1.85
CA ASP A 105 -2.27 -58.54 2.21
C ASP A 105 -3.68 -59.11 2.38
N GLU A 106 -3.87 -60.23 1.68
CA GLU A 106 -5.10 -60.93 1.41
C GLU A 106 -5.83 -61.39 2.67
N ILE A 107 -7.16 -61.19 2.70
CA ILE A 107 -8.05 -61.97 3.56
C ILE A 107 -8.78 -62.97 2.64
N SER A 108 -8.33 -64.22 2.65
CA SER A 108 -9.15 -65.40 2.35
C SER A 108 -9.18 -66.31 3.58
N PRO A 109 -10.37 -66.86 3.88
CA PRO A 109 -10.51 -68.31 3.85
C PRO A 109 -11.67 -68.81 2.99
#